data_AF-A0A1S3JDG7-F1
#
_entry.id   AF-A0A1S3JDG7-F1
#
_cell.length_a   1.000
_cell.length_b   1.000
_cell.length_c   1.000
_cell.angle_alpha   90.00
_cell.angle_beta   90.00
_cell.angle_gamma   90.00
#
_symmetry.space_group_name_H-M   'P 1'
#
loop_
_entity.id
_entity.type
_entity.pdbx_description
1 polymer ?
#
loop_
_entity_poly.entity_id
_entity_poly.type
_entity_poly.pdbx_seq_one_letter_code
_entity_poly.pdbx_strand_id
1 'polypeptide(L)'
;MEGDIKNTLDTVAVEKLSTEKRDPTNLLNKECKTEDNMSKNSKMKKIKKLLCKSEDYPTSIFYIVTMEFCERFSYYGMKTILVIYLTKKLLFDENSATALYHIFSMLCYFTPLFGAMLADGYLGKFKTILYLSIVYGIGNLIMSLTALPPPESIGPSVGLLLIGIGTGGIKPCVSSFGGDQFLANQAHLVASYFSLFYFAINAGSLISTFITPVLRADVHCLGANDCYLLAFGMPAALMIVALLVFVCGKSSYKINPPTGNLLGKVFKCIGRAIKNKFSRQNKFEMRDHWLDYADDVYESSFIEDVKAALHVLFMFLPLPIFWSLFDQQGSRWTLQAEKMDGQIVGSWILKPDQMQVINPVLIILLIPFFETLVYPCLDKCKIPNRPLQRMCMGMLFAGCAFIIAGFVQIKIDSTIEPPLDQGQSKLSYINALSCPVNISSSFYNGTLDYTQGAGPIKIKSGNYSVKFSASCASPQEVQFPLNLQSQKGYETVIANNGGQLKASRLDDHLDKPKKGQALI
;
A
#
# COMPACT_ATOMS: atom_id res chain seq x y z
N MET A 1 26.74 -1.93 46.72
CA MET A 1 26.75 -0.51 47.15
C MET A 1 26.03 0.42 46.18
N GLU A 2 26.16 0.28 44.85
CA GLU A 2 25.33 1.06 43.89
C GLU A 2 23.88 0.56 43.77
N GLY A 3 23.62 -0.73 44.01
CA GLY A 3 22.26 -1.31 44.03
C GLY A 3 21.40 -0.82 45.20
N ASP A 4 21.99 -0.69 46.40
CA ASP A 4 21.27 -0.18 47.58
C ASP A 4 20.89 1.29 47.44
N ILE A 5 21.77 2.12 46.88
CA ILE A 5 21.51 3.56 46.69
C ILE A 5 20.34 3.79 45.72
N LYS A 6 20.19 2.94 44.70
CA LYS A 6 19.10 3.03 43.72
C LYS A 6 17.76 2.65 44.36
N ASN A 7 17.71 1.57 45.14
CA ASN A 7 16.51 1.17 45.88
C ASN A 7 16.15 2.19 46.96
N THR A 8 17.12 2.78 47.67
CA THR A 8 16.82 3.83 48.68
C THR A 8 16.31 5.10 48.02
N LEU A 9 16.81 5.47 46.82
CA LEU A 9 16.34 6.63 46.07
C LEU A 9 14.92 6.44 45.49
N ASP A 10 14.61 5.24 45.00
CA ASP A 10 13.26 4.90 44.52
C ASP A 10 12.27 4.89 45.70
N THR A 11 12.69 4.41 46.88
CA THR A 11 11.83 4.41 48.09
C THR A 11 11.58 5.83 48.61
N VAL A 12 12.61 6.69 48.69
CA VAL A 12 12.49 8.09 49.14
C VAL A 12 11.72 8.97 48.14
N ALA A 13 11.85 8.70 46.84
CA ALA A 13 11.06 9.39 45.81
C ALA A 13 9.58 9.02 45.90
N VAL A 14 9.25 7.74 46.10
CA VAL A 14 7.87 7.27 46.26
C VAL A 14 7.24 7.78 47.57
N GLU A 15 8.01 7.85 48.67
CA GLU A 15 7.53 8.31 49.98
C GLU A 15 7.30 9.84 50.05
N LYS A 16 8.05 10.62 49.26
CA LYS A 16 7.78 12.06 49.07
C LYS A 16 6.65 12.35 48.09
N LEU A 17 6.42 11.49 47.10
CA LEU A 17 5.33 11.62 46.12
C LEU A 17 3.97 11.21 46.68
N SER A 18 3.92 10.40 47.76
CA SER A 18 2.68 9.96 48.40
C SER A 18 2.13 10.93 49.44
N THR A 19 2.94 11.90 49.90
CA THR A 19 2.59 12.78 51.04
C THR A 19 2.09 14.18 50.65
N GLU A 20 2.22 14.62 49.39
CA GLU A 20 1.68 15.90 48.91
C GLU A 20 0.77 15.74 47.67
N LYS A 21 -0.50 16.15 47.79
CA LYS A 21 -1.45 16.29 46.67
C LYS A 21 -1.08 17.48 45.75
N ARG A 22 0.08 17.46 45.11
CA ARG A 22 0.45 18.40 44.04
C ARG A 22 1.11 17.66 42.88
N ASP A 23 0.77 18.11 41.67
CA ASP A 23 1.30 17.62 40.39
C ASP A 23 2.84 17.46 40.45
N PRO A 24 3.37 16.23 40.40
CA PRO A 24 4.81 15.92 40.50
C PRO A 24 5.66 16.70 39.50
N THR A 25 5.08 17.04 38.35
CA THR A 25 5.72 17.73 37.23
C THR A 25 6.13 19.16 37.59
N ASN A 26 5.32 19.84 38.41
CA ASN A 26 5.57 21.22 38.82
C ASN A 26 6.66 21.34 39.90
N LEU A 27 6.83 20.34 40.76
CA LEU A 27 7.91 20.30 41.76
C LEU A 27 9.27 20.05 41.10
N LEU A 28 9.35 19.10 40.16
CA LEU A 28 10.56 18.81 39.38
C LEU A 28 10.99 20.01 38.52
N ASN A 29 10.05 20.67 37.85
CA ASN A 29 10.33 21.88 37.06
C ASN A 29 10.79 23.07 37.91
N LYS A 30 10.31 23.18 39.15
CA LYS A 30 10.71 24.25 40.08
C LYS A 30 12.11 24.03 40.65
N GLU A 31 12.50 22.77 40.89
CA GLU A 31 13.86 22.42 41.35
C GLU A 31 14.92 22.48 40.23
N CYS A 32 14.55 22.25 38.96
CA CYS A 32 15.47 22.40 37.82
C CYS A 32 15.67 23.86 37.37
N LYS A 33 14.71 24.77 37.62
CA LYS A 33 14.80 26.21 37.25
C LYS A 33 15.50 27.10 38.30
N THR A 34 15.76 26.61 39.50
CA THR A 34 16.54 27.34 40.50
C THR A 34 18.02 27.21 40.17
N GLU A 35 18.49 28.04 39.24
CA GLU A 35 19.90 28.35 39.10
C GLU A 35 20.34 29.28 40.26
N ASP A 36 21.58 29.05 40.68
CA ASP A 36 22.47 30.03 41.30
C ASP A 36 22.63 30.23 42.79
N ASN A 37 22.10 29.43 43.73
CA ASN A 37 22.70 29.44 45.08
C ASN A 37 22.77 28.09 45.82
N MET A 38 24.02 27.64 46.00
CA MET A 38 24.53 26.65 46.96
C MET A 38 24.08 25.19 46.86
N SER A 39 24.94 24.35 46.27
CA SER A 39 25.34 23.08 46.89
C SER A 39 26.71 22.62 46.37
N LYS A 40 27.72 22.59 47.26
CA LYS A 40 29.08 22.08 46.98
C LYS A 40 29.15 20.53 46.94
N ASN A 41 28.03 19.84 47.12
CA ASN A 41 28.03 18.38 47.28
C ASN A 41 27.97 17.67 45.92
N SER A 42 29.06 16.98 45.54
CA SER A 42 29.22 16.34 44.22
C SER A 42 28.16 15.25 43.95
N LYS A 43 27.67 14.58 45.00
CA LYS A 43 26.55 13.62 44.91
C LYS A 43 25.25 14.31 44.52
N MET A 44 24.95 15.49 45.07
CA MET A 44 23.73 16.24 44.77
C MET A 44 23.76 16.81 43.34
N LYS A 45 24.94 17.25 42.86
CA LYS A 45 25.13 17.61 41.43
C LYS A 45 24.92 16.42 40.49
N LYS A 46 25.41 15.23 40.84
CA LYS A 46 25.17 14.00 40.05
C LYS A 46 23.68 13.65 40.01
N ILE A 47 22.98 13.74 41.15
CA ILE A 47 21.55 13.48 41.26
C ILE A 47 20.74 14.53 40.48
N LYS A 48 21.03 15.84 40.62
CA LYS A 48 20.39 16.89 39.81
C LYS A 48 20.67 16.75 38.31
N LYS A 49 21.87 16.33 37.91
CA LYS A 49 22.22 16.08 36.49
C LYS A 49 21.52 14.83 35.93
N LEU A 50 21.20 13.86 36.78
CA LEU A 50 20.39 12.68 36.46
C LEU A 50 18.89 13.01 36.38
N LEU A 51 18.40 13.89 37.26
CA LEU A 51 16.99 14.33 37.32
C LEU A 51 16.65 15.39 36.25
N CYS A 52 17.57 16.32 35.98
CA CYS A 52 17.46 17.38 34.97
C CYS A 52 18.29 17.02 33.73
N LYS A 53 18.12 15.81 33.19
CA LYS A 53 18.62 15.47 31.84
C LYS A 53 17.85 16.36 30.85
N SER A 54 18.54 17.01 29.92
CA SER A 54 17.96 18.06 29.06
C SER A 54 16.64 17.62 28.42
N GLU A 55 15.72 18.57 28.25
CA GLU A 55 14.47 18.42 27.50
C GLU A 55 14.72 18.20 25.99
N ASP A 56 15.95 17.86 25.59
CA ASP A 56 16.34 17.71 24.20
C ASP A 56 15.66 16.50 23.57
N TYR A 57 15.29 16.68 22.31
CA TYR A 57 14.67 15.63 21.51
C TYR A 57 15.63 14.43 21.37
N PRO A 58 15.21 13.19 21.69
CA PRO A 58 16.13 12.06 21.69
C PRO A 58 16.72 11.78 20.30
N THR A 59 18.04 11.67 20.21
CA THR A 59 18.76 11.36 18.96
C THR A 59 18.37 10.01 18.37
N SER A 60 17.88 9.08 19.20
CA SER A 60 17.35 7.79 18.77
C SER A 60 16.19 7.91 17.78
N ILE A 61 15.40 8.99 17.87
CA ILE A 61 14.22 9.17 17.02
C ILE A 61 14.60 9.32 15.55
N PHE A 62 15.72 9.97 15.24
CA PHE A 62 16.18 10.12 13.86
C PHE A 62 16.28 8.76 13.15
N TYR A 63 16.95 7.79 13.77
CA TYR A 63 17.11 6.45 13.21
C TYR A 63 15.78 5.70 13.02
N ILE A 64 14.84 5.87 13.96
CA ILE A 64 13.53 5.22 13.91
C ILE A 64 12.65 5.84 12.83
N VAL A 65 12.66 7.17 12.69
CA VAL A 65 11.89 7.89 11.67
C VAL A 65 12.46 7.63 10.27
N THR A 66 13.78 7.54 10.10
CA THR A 66 14.39 7.14 8.83
C THR A 66 14.01 5.71 8.46
N MET A 67 14.00 4.79 9.42
CA MET A 67 13.52 3.42 9.20
C MET A 67 12.06 3.42 8.74
N GLU A 68 11.18 4.17 9.41
CA GLU A 68 9.77 4.31 9.02
C GLU A 68 9.63 4.87 7.61
N PHE A 69 10.34 5.96 7.28
CA PHE A 69 10.29 6.57 5.96
C PHE A 69 10.65 5.56 4.85
N CYS A 70 11.78 4.86 4.99
CA CYS A 70 12.25 3.89 3.99
C CYS A 70 11.32 2.68 3.88
N GLU A 71 10.75 2.23 5.00
CA GLU A 71 9.81 1.13 5.03
C GLU A 71 8.48 1.49 4.36
N ARG A 72 7.96 2.69 4.64
CA ARG A 72 6.76 3.23 3.96
C ARG A 72 7.01 3.42 2.47
N PHE A 73 8.20 3.92 2.10
CA PHE A 73 8.61 3.98 0.70
C PHE A 73 8.56 2.59 0.05
N SER A 74 9.20 1.59 0.67
CA SER A 74 9.27 0.23 0.14
C SER A 74 7.88 -0.38 -0.05
N TYR A 75 7.02 -0.24 0.97
CA TYR A 75 5.66 -0.78 0.95
C TYR A 75 4.81 -0.14 -0.16
N TYR A 76 4.72 1.19 -0.20
CA TYR A 76 3.87 1.88 -1.17
C TYR A 76 4.43 1.77 -2.59
N GLY A 77 5.74 1.94 -2.78
CA GLY A 77 6.38 1.85 -4.10
C GLY A 77 6.17 0.49 -4.76
N MET A 78 6.39 -0.60 -4.01
CA MET A 78 6.13 -1.96 -4.52
C MET A 78 4.63 -2.18 -4.78
N LYS A 79 3.77 -1.83 -3.82
CA LYS A 79 2.31 -2.03 -3.92
C LYS A 79 1.71 -1.28 -5.12
N THR A 80 2.18 -0.06 -5.40
CA THR A 80 1.64 0.79 -6.48
C THR A 80 1.79 0.18 -7.87
N ILE A 81 2.91 -0.47 -8.17
CA ILE A 81 3.16 -1.08 -9.48
C ILE A 81 2.71 -2.55 -9.56
N LEU A 82 2.34 -3.16 -8.43
CA LEU A 82 2.12 -4.60 -8.31
C LEU A 82 1.01 -5.10 -9.24
N VAL A 83 -0.15 -4.44 -9.28
CA VAL A 83 -1.28 -4.92 -10.10
C VAL A 83 -0.93 -4.90 -11.60
N ILE A 84 -0.16 -3.91 -12.06
CA ILE A 84 0.30 -3.83 -13.45
C ILE A 84 1.34 -4.91 -13.74
N TYR A 85 2.24 -5.19 -12.80
CA TYR A 85 3.19 -6.29 -12.94
C TYR A 85 2.47 -7.65 -13.11
N LEU A 86 1.47 -7.92 -12.25
CA LEU A 86 0.70 -9.16 -12.28
C LEU A 86 -0.04 -9.35 -13.63
N THR A 87 -0.64 -8.29 -14.17
CA THR A 87 -1.39 -8.39 -15.44
C THR A 87 -0.51 -8.32 -16.68
N LYS A 88 0.56 -7.49 -16.69
CA LYS A 88 1.38 -7.25 -17.89
C LYS A 88 2.57 -8.18 -18.04
N LYS A 89 3.18 -8.63 -16.93
CA LYS A 89 4.36 -9.50 -16.94
C LYS A 89 4.03 -10.94 -16.60
N LEU A 90 3.24 -11.18 -15.55
CA LEU A 90 2.79 -12.54 -15.20
C LEU A 90 1.55 -12.99 -15.98
N LEU A 91 0.96 -12.11 -16.78
CA LEU A 91 -0.17 -12.39 -17.67
C LEU A 91 -1.40 -12.95 -16.93
N PHE A 92 -1.59 -12.60 -15.66
CA PHE A 92 -2.81 -12.92 -14.93
C PHE A 92 -3.97 -12.09 -15.45
N ASP A 93 -5.18 -12.66 -15.41
CA ASP A 93 -6.39 -11.90 -15.66
C ASP A 93 -6.64 -10.86 -14.55
N GLU A 94 -7.44 -9.83 -14.85
CA GLU A 94 -7.70 -8.73 -13.92
C GLU A 94 -8.27 -9.20 -12.57
N ASN A 95 -9.07 -10.27 -12.55
CA ASN A 95 -9.68 -10.78 -11.32
C ASN A 95 -8.64 -11.50 -10.47
N SER A 96 -7.83 -12.39 -11.07
CA SER A 96 -6.76 -13.09 -10.38
C SER A 96 -5.69 -12.13 -9.85
N ALA A 97 -5.30 -11.12 -10.64
CA ALA A 97 -4.36 -10.09 -10.21
C ALA A 97 -4.91 -9.27 -9.03
N THR A 98 -6.19 -8.88 -9.09
CA THR A 98 -6.86 -8.18 -7.99
C THR A 98 -6.94 -9.05 -6.74
N ALA A 99 -7.27 -10.34 -6.87
CA ALA A 99 -7.32 -11.27 -5.74
C ALA A 99 -5.95 -11.40 -5.06
N LEU A 100 -4.87 -11.61 -5.83
CA LEU A 100 -3.53 -11.74 -5.27
C LEU A 100 -3.05 -10.44 -4.59
N TYR A 101 -3.34 -9.28 -5.18
CA TYR A 101 -3.06 -7.97 -4.59
C TYR A 101 -3.73 -7.80 -3.21
N HIS A 102 -4.99 -8.23 -3.08
CA HIS A 102 -5.73 -8.14 -1.82
C HIS A 102 -5.36 -9.23 -0.81
N ILE A 103 -5.00 -10.43 -1.26
CA ILE A 103 -4.41 -11.47 -0.38
C ILE A 103 -3.10 -10.95 0.24
N PHE A 104 -2.24 -10.33 -0.58
CA PHE A 104 -1.04 -9.67 -0.10
C PHE A 104 -1.35 -8.57 0.91
N SER A 105 -2.34 -7.71 0.62
CA SER A 105 -2.75 -6.63 1.53
C SER A 105 -3.31 -7.18 2.85
N MET A 106 -4.16 -8.20 2.79
CA MET A 106 -4.67 -8.92 3.96
C MET A 106 -3.53 -9.47 4.80
N LEU A 107 -2.54 -10.12 4.19
CA LEU A 107 -1.38 -10.65 4.90
C LEU A 107 -0.63 -9.54 5.66
N CYS A 108 -0.38 -8.39 5.02
CA CYS A 108 0.30 -7.25 5.63
C CYS A 108 -0.42 -6.65 6.84
N TYR A 109 -1.75 -6.78 6.92
CA TYR A 109 -2.56 -6.27 8.03
C TYR A 109 -2.98 -7.35 9.02
N PHE A 110 -2.77 -8.63 8.69
CA PHE A 110 -3.01 -9.77 9.58
C PHE A 110 -1.77 -10.17 10.38
N THR A 111 -0.59 -10.19 9.74
CA THR A 111 0.69 -10.52 10.40
C THR A 111 1.13 -9.58 11.53
N PRO A 112 0.66 -8.32 11.67
CA PRO A 112 0.90 -7.51 12.87
C PRO A 112 0.54 -8.20 14.18
N LEU A 113 -0.51 -9.02 14.22
CA LEU A 113 -0.89 -9.75 15.44
C LEU A 113 0.25 -10.65 15.92
N PHE A 114 0.88 -11.39 15.01
CA PHE A 114 2.01 -12.26 15.31
C PHE A 114 3.28 -11.46 15.61
N GLY A 115 3.51 -10.34 14.92
CA GLY A 115 4.61 -9.43 15.21
C GLY A 115 4.56 -8.89 16.63
N ALA A 116 3.39 -8.43 17.08
CA ALA A 116 3.16 -7.96 18.44
C ALA A 116 3.35 -9.09 19.47
N MET A 117 2.77 -10.27 19.24
CA MET A 117 2.95 -11.44 20.12
C MET A 117 4.44 -11.84 20.25
N LEU A 118 5.19 -11.78 19.16
CA LEU A 118 6.61 -12.11 19.13
C LEU A 118 7.45 -11.06 19.88
N ALA A 119 7.15 -9.78 19.69
CA ALA A 119 7.82 -8.67 20.37
C ALA A 119 7.54 -8.67 21.88
N ASP A 120 6.27 -8.72 22.27
CA ASP A 120 5.87 -8.60 23.67
C ASP A 120 6.14 -9.88 24.46
N GLY A 121 6.07 -11.04 23.80
CA GLY A 121 6.19 -12.35 24.43
C GLY A 121 7.61 -12.90 24.52
N TYR A 122 8.46 -12.72 23.50
CA TYR A 122 9.70 -13.48 23.39
C TYR A 122 10.94 -12.65 23.02
N LEU A 123 10.90 -11.89 21.91
CA LEU A 123 12.10 -11.25 21.36
C LEU A 123 12.37 -9.84 21.89
N GLY A 124 11.32 -9.11 22.27
CA GLY A 124 11.39 -7.67 22.49
C GLY A 124 11.30 -6.89 21.17
N LYS A 125 10.79 -5.65 21.23
CA LYS A 125 10.52 -4.80 20.05
C LYS A 125 11.74 -4.64 19.13
N PHE A 126 12.92 -4.33 19.69
CA PHE A 126 14.14 -4.11 18.89
C PHE A 126 14.53 -5.33 18.04
N LYS A 127 14.56 -6.53 18.63
CA LYS A 127 14.93 -7.75 17.90
C LYS A 127 13.86 -8.17 16.90
N THR A 128 12.59 -7.99 17.23
CA THR A 128 11.48 -8.22 16.28
C THR A 128 11.61 -7.32 15.06
N ILE A 129 11.85 -6.02 15.25
CA ILE A 129 12.07 -5.08 14.14
C ILE A 129 13.28 -5.52 13.30
N LEU A 130 14.41 -5.85 13.94
CA LEU A 130 15.63 -6.27 13.26
C LEU A 130 15.40 -7.51 12.37
N TYR A 131 14.91 -8.62 12.94
CA TYR A 131 14.80 -9.87 12.20
C TYR A 131 13.71 -9.84 11.12
N LEU A 132 12.56 -9.21 11.40
CA LEU A 132 11.49 -9.13 10.41
C LEU A 132 11.80 -8.12 9.30
N SER A 133 12.63 -7.10 9.57
CA SER A 133 13.15 -6.22 8.51
C SER A 133 14.14 -6.94 7.59
N ILE A 134 14.93 -7.90 8.11
CA ILE A 134 15.78 -8.77 7.27
C ILE A 134 14.90 -9.63 6.36
N VAL A 135 13.86 -10.27 6.92
CA VAL A 135 12.89 -11.06 6.13
C VAL A 135 12.24 -10.19 5.05
N TYR A 136 11.86 -8.96 5.39
CA TYR A 136 11.31 -7.99 4.44
C TYR A 136 12.33 -7.67 3.32
N GLY A 137 13.58 -7.33 3.67
CA GLY A 137 14.64 -7.06 2.70
C GLY A 137 14.87 -8.23 1.73
N ILE A 138 14.89 -9.46 2.23
CA ILE A 138 15.01 -10.68 1.41
C ILE A 138 13.79 -10.82 0.48
N GLY A 139 12.58 -10.60 0.99
CA GLY A 139 11.37 -10.64 0.17
C GLY A 139 11.39 -9.64 -1.00
N ASN A 140 11.82 -8.41 -0.75
CA ASN A 140 12.00 -7.40 -1.81
C ASN A 140 13.09 -7.79 -2.81
N LEU A 141 14.20 -8.37 -2.33
CA LEU A 141 15.28 -8.82 -3.21
C LEU A 141 14.80 -9.97 -4.12
N ILE A 142 14.08 -10.94 -3.58
CA ILE A 142 13.45 -12.02 -4.36
C ILE A 142 12.49 -11.44 -5.39
N MET A 143 11.63 -10.48 -4.99
CA MET A 143 10.70 -9.82 -5.91
C MET A 143 11.42 -9.13 -7.07
N SER A 144 12.54 -8.45 -6.79
CA SER A 144 13.37 -7.79 -7.80
C SER A 144 14.04 -8.79 -8.75
N LEU A 145 14.74 -9.80 -8.21
CA LEU A 145 15.48 -10.78 -9.00
C LEU A 145 14.56 -11.67 -9.86
N THR A 146 13.37 -11.99 -9.35
CA THR A 146 12.40 -12.85 -10.05
C THR A 146 11.51 -12.08 -11.04
N ALA A 147 11.69 -10.75 -11.13
CA ALA A 147 11.11 -9.94 -12.21
C ALA A 147 11.94 -9.98 -13.51
N LEU A 148 13.08 -10.70 -13.52
CA LEU A 148 13.88 -10.94 -14.72
C LEU A 148 13.12 -11.81 -15.74
N PRO A 149 13.29 -11.57 -17.05
CA PRO A 149 12.64 -12.36 -18.07
C PRO A 149 13.29 -13.76 -18.24
N PRO A 150 12.50 -14.83 -18.42
CA PRO A 150 11.03 -14.88 -18.32
C PRO A 150 10.57 -14.90 -16.85
N PRO A 151 9.60 -14.04 -16.45
CA PRO A 151 9.13 -14.03 -15.07
C PRO A 151 8.20 -15.21 -14.81
N GLU A 152 8.52 -16.03 -13.81
CA GLU A 152 7.67 -17.12 -13.32
C GLU A 152 6.91 -16.70 -12.07
N SER A 153 5.67 -17.16 -11.89
CA SER A 153 4.79 -16.69 -10.80
C SER A 153 5.23 -17.11 -9.39
N ILE A 154 6.01 -18.19 -9.25
CA ILE A 154 6.43 -18.74 -7.96
C ILE A 154 7.34 -17.76 -7.21
N GLY A 155 8.34 -17.19 -7.90
CA GLY A 155 9.30 -16.26 -7.32
C GLY A 155 8.66 -15.02 -6.68
N PRO A 156 7.87 -14.24 -7.44
CA PRO A 156 7.11 -13.10 -6.93
C PRO A 156 6.14 -13.48 -5.81
N SER A 157 5.49 -14.65 -5.88
CA SER A 157 4.58 -15.10 -4.81
C SER A 157 5.31 -15.35 -3.49
N VAL A 158 6.49 -15.97 -3.53
CA VAL A 158 7.36 -16.14 -2.37
C VAL A 158 7.85 -14.78 -1.86
N GLY A 159 8.24 -13.88 -2.77
CA GLY A 159 8.61 -12.51 -2.44
C GLY A 159 7.51 -11.76 -1.68
N LEU A 160 6.28 -11.77 -2.20
CA LEU A 160 5.10 -11.14 -1.58
C LEU A 160 4.76 -11.74 -0.22
N LEU A 161 4.88 -13.06 -0.05
CA LEU A 161 4.67 -13.73 1.24
C LEU A 161 5.68 -13.23 2.29
N LEU A 162 6.97 -13.21 1.94
CA LEU A 162 8.03 -12.73 2.83
C LEU A 162 7.89 -11.25 3.15
N ILE A 163 7.56 -10.42 2.14
CA ILE A 163 7.26 -9.00 2.34
C ILE A 163 6.08 -8.85 3.31
N GLY A 164 4.98 -9.57 3.11
CA GLY A 164 3.79 -9.47 3.97
C GLY A 164 4.03 -9.88 5.41
N ILE A 165 4.87 -10.90 5.65
CA ILE A 165 5.33 -11.27 6.99
C ILE A 165 6.23 -10.17 7.58
N GLY A 166 7.18 -9.67 6.79
CA GLY A 166 8.14 -8.65 7.19
C GLY A 166 7.48 -7.33 7.57
N THR A 167 6.83 -6.65 6.62
CA THR A 167 6.15 -5.36 6.85
C THR A 167 5.08 -5.45 7.92
N GLY A 168 4.24 -6.49 7.90
CA GLY A 168 3.16 -6.58 8.87
C GLY A 168 3.67 -6.84 10.28
N GLY A 169 4.68 -7.69 10.46
CA GLY A 169 5.19 -7.98 11.79
C GLY A 169 6.01 -6.84 12.43
N ILE A 170 6.59 -5.92 11.65
CA ILE A 170 7.26 -4.73 12.20
C ILE A 170 6.30 -3.58 12.54
N LYS A 171 5.16 -3.44 11.85
CA LYS A 171 4.18 -2.36 12.05
C LYS A 171 3.80 -2.05 13.50
N PRO A 172 3.45 -3.03 14.36
CA PRO A 172 3.05 -2.73 15.74
C PRO A 172 4.26 -2.36 16.63
N CYS A 173 5.47 -2.66 16.17
CA CYS A 173 6.69 -2.54 16.95
C CYS A 173 7.39 -1.19 16.73
N VAL A 174 7.48 -0.69 15.49
CA VAL A 174 8.30 0.50 15.18
C VAL A 174 7.77 1.76 15.86
N SER A 175 6.46 2.03 15.74
CA SER A 175 5.83 3.21 16.32
C SER A 175 5.91 3.20 17.86
N SER A 176 5.64 2.04 18.46
CA SER A 176 5.70 1.84 19.91
C SER A 176 7.13 1.83 20.45
N PHE A 177 8.11 1.37 19.67
CA PHE A 177 9.53 1.44 20.02
C PHE A 177 10.06 2.87 20.00
N GLY A 178 9.61 3.71 19.05
CA GLY A 178 9.94 5.13 19.06
C GLY A 178 9.30 5.90 20.21
N GLY A 179 8.05 5.57 20.58
CA GLY A 179 7.41 6.12 21.78
C GLY A 179 8.16 5.79 23.07
N ASP A 180 8.73 4.59 23.18
CA ASP A 180 9.51 4.15 24.35
C ASP A 180 10.81 4.94 24.57
N GLN A 181 11.28 5.71 23.58
CA GLN A 181 12.53 6.47 23.67
C GLN A 181 12.41 7.72 24.54
N PHE A 182 11.20 8.21 24.76
CA PHE A 182 10.96 9.41 25.58
C PHE A 182 11.00 9.07 27.07
N LEU A 183 11.60 9.97 27.85
CA LEU A 183 11.58 9.91 29.31
C LEU A 183 10.31 10.56 29.86
N ALA A 184 10.00 10.33 31.14
CA ALA A 184 8.79 10.88 31.77
C ALA A 184 8.74 12.43 31.72
N ASN A 185 9.89 13.11 31.83
CA ASN A 185 10.00 14.56 31.69
C ASN A 185 9.83 15.06 30.23
N GLN A 186 9.90 14.17 29.25
CA GLN A 186 9.77 14.48 27.82
C GLN A 186 8.40 14.08 27.25
N ALA A 187 7.42 13.76 28.10
CA ALA A 187 6.09 13.31 27.67
C ALA A 187 5.41 14.31 26.70
N HIS A 188 5.66 15.61 26.86
CA HIS A 188 5.11 16.64 25.98
C HIS A 188 5.65 16.58 24.53
N LEU A 189 6.84 16.01 24.30
CA LEU A 189 7.46 15.87 22.98
C LEU A 189 6.91 14.67 22.18
N VAL A 190 6.24 13.73 22.86
CA VAL A 190 5.69 12.51 22.24
C VAL A 190 4.67 12.86 21.15
N ALA A 191 3.86 13.91 21.35
CA ALA A 191 2.92 14.38 20.33
C ALA A 191 3.64 14.84 19.06
N SER A 192 4.72 15.63 19.22
CA SER A 192 5.54 16.08 18.09
C SER A 192 6.22 14.91 17.37
N TYR A 193 6.61 13.86 18.09
CA TYR A 193 7.12 12.63 17.48
C TYR A 193 6.08 11.97 16.58
N PHE A 194 4.84 11.80 17.03
CA PHE A 194 3.80 11.22 16.18
C PHE A 194 3.48 12.09 14.97
N SER A 195 3.58 13.42 15.07
CA SER A 195 3.48 14.32 13.92
C SER A 195 4.62 14.12 12.91
N LEU A 196 5.87 14.00 13.37
CA LEU A 196 7.02 13.71 12.51
C LEU A 196 6.91 12.32 11.86
N PHE A 197 6.47 11.32 12.62
CA PHE A 197 6.21 9.97 12.14
C PHE A 197 5.13 9.98 11.04
N TYR A 198 4.04 10.71 11.26
CA TYR A 198 2.98 10.89 10.27
C TYR A 198 3.45 11.57 8.99
N PHE A 199 4.30 12.59 9.12
CA PHE A 199 4.94 13.25 7.98
C PHE A 199 5.82 12.26 7.19
N ALA A 200 6.64 11.45 7.88
CA ALA A 200 7.50 10.45 7.24
C ALA A 200 6.70 9.40 6.45
N ILE A 201 5.53 8.95 6.97
CA ILE A 201 4.63 8.05 6.27
C ILE A 201 4.15 8.65 4.95
N ASN A 202 3.62 9.88 5.00
CA ASN A 202 3.06 10.53 3.82
C ASN A 202 4.14 10.90 2.81
N ALA A 203 5.31 11.37 3.28
CA ALA A 203 6.45 11.64 2.42
C ALA A 203 6.94 10.36 1.72
N GLY A 204 7.09 9.26 2.46
CA GLY A 204 7.49 7.96 1.90
C GLY A 204 6.48 7.45 0.86
N SER A 205 5.19 7.55 1.15
CA SER A 205 4.11 7.18 0.22
C SER A 205 4.10 8.04 -1.04
N LEU A 206 4.14 9.37 -0.90
CA LEU A 206 4.11 10.32 -2.02
C LEU A 206 5.30 10.11 -2.95
N ILE A 207 6.52 10.03 -2.39
CA ILE A 207 7.73 9.90 -3.20
C ILE A 207 7.76 8.54 -3.90
N SER A 208 7.41 7.45 -3.20
CA SER A 208 7.45 6.11 -3.79
C SER A 208 6.39 5.87 -4.87
N THR A 209 5.15 6.33 -4.64
CA THR A 209 4.06 6.21 -5.62
C THR A 209 4.30 7.05 -6.88
N PHE A 210 5.18 8.07 -6.80
CA PHE A 210 5.62 8.84 -7.96
C PHE A 210 6.84 8.22 -8.65
N ILE A 211 7.92 7.96 -7.90
CA ILE A 211 9.21 7.53 -8.44
C ILE A 211 9.16 6.09 -8.96
N THR A 212 8.52 5.15 -8.24
CA THR A 212 8.57 3.74 -8.63
C THR A 212 7.90 3.47 -9.99
N PRO A 213 6.73 4.04 -10.32
CA PRO A 213 6.19 3.97 -11.69
C PRO A 213 7.06 4.60 -12.77
N VAL A 214 7.77 5.70 -12.45
CA VAL A 214 8.74 6.34 -13.37
C VAL A 214 9.88 5.38 -13.67
N LEU A 215 10.50 4.80 -12.63
CA LEU A 215 11.56 3.80 -12.81
C LEU A 215 11.09 2.56 -13.57
N ARG A 216 9.82 2.17 -13.38
CA ARG A 216 9.24 1.03 -14.10
C ARG A 216 9.09 1.30 -15.60
N ALA A 217 8.60 2.47 -16.01
CA ALA A 217 8.21 2.71 -17.41
C ALA A 217 9.18 3.57 -18.23
N ASP A 218 9.92 4.49 -17.60
CA ASP A 218 10.79 5.42 -18.33
C ASP A 218 12.26 4.92 -18.40
N VAL A 219 12.61 3.92 -17.59
CA VAL A 219 13.93 3.28 -17.60
C VAL A 219 13.84 1.96 -18.36
N HIS A 220 14.77 1.78 -19.29
CA HIS A 220 14.88 0.56 -20.08
C HIS A 220 15.94 -0.37 -19.48
N CYS A 221 15.59 -1.62 -19.26
CA CYS A 221 16.49 -2.62 -18.69
C CYS A 221 16.46 -3.90 -19.53
N LEU A 222 17.64 -4.50 -19.73
CA LEU A 222 17.79 -5.82 -20.37
C LEU A 222 17.14 -5.90 -21.76
N GLY A 223 17.15 -4.78 -22.51
CA GLY A 223 16.56 -4.70 -23.86
C GLY A 223 15.03 -4.58 -23.89
N ALA A 224 14.36 -4.44 -22.74
CA ALA A 224 12.92 -4.16 -22.66
C ALA A 224 12.65 -2.66 -22.42
N ASN A 225 11.50 -2.19 -22.92
CA ASN A 225 11.05 -0.81 -22.73
C ASN A 225 10.60 -0.49 -21.29
N ASP A 226 10.60 -1.47 -20.39
CA ASP A 226 10.29 -1.32 -18.97
C ASP A 226 11.39 -1.92 -18.08
N CYS A 227 11.41 -1.53 -16.81
CA CYS A 227 12.39 -1.98 -15.84
C CYS A 227 11.79 -2.32 -14.46
N TYR A 228 11.15 -3.48 -14.36
CA TYR A 228 10.65 -4.00 -13.08
C TYR A 228 11.77 -4.41 -12.11
N LEU A 229 12.92 -4.87 -12.63
CA LEU A 229 14.10 -5.19 -11.83
C LEU A 229 14.50 -4.01 -10.94
N LEU A 230 14.64 -2.82 -11.52
CA LEU A 230 14.99 -1.59 -10.79
C LEU A 230 13.84 -1.10 -9.93
N ALA A 231 12.61 -1.12 -10.46
CA ALA A 231 11.44 -0.64 -9.74
C ALA A 231 11.16 -1.42 -8.45
N PHE A 232 11.38 -2.75 -8.44
CA PHE A 232 11.33 -3.58 -7.22
C PHE A 232 12.66 -3.62 -6.45
N GLY A 233 13.80 -3.40 -7.13
CA GLY A 233 15.13 -3.40 -6.52
C GLY A 233 15.40 -2.17 -5.66
N MET A 234 14.84 -1.02 -6.02
CA MET A 234 15.00 0.21 -5.24
C MET A 234 14.35 0.11 -3.84
N PRO A 235 13.11 -0.42 -3.68
CA PRO A 235 12.58 -0.85 -2.38
C PRO A 235 13.51 -1.79 -1.59
N ALA A 236 14.15 -2.75 -2.24
CA ALA A 236 15.08 -3.68 -1.59
C ALA A 236 16.32 -2.94 -1.04
N ALA A 237 16.93 -2.08 -1.86
CA ALA A 237 18.08 -1.28 -1.48
C ALA A 237 17.75 -0.34 -0.32
N LEU A 238 16.61 0.36 -0.39
CA LEU A 238 16.16 1.25 0.69
C LEU A 238 15.91 0.50 1.99
N MET A 239 15.33 -0.71 1.95
CA MET A 239 15.16 -1.52 3.15
C MET A 239 16.47 -1.97 3.78
N ILE A 240 17.48 -2.30 2.97
CA ILE A 240 18.82 -2.63 3.47
C ILE A 240 19.45 -1.40 4.14
N VAL A 241 19.38 -0.23 3.50
CA VAL A 241 19.88 1.03 4.07
C VAL A 241 19.14 1.36 5.37
N ALA A 242 17.82 1.24 5.39
CA ALA A 242 17.00 1.47 6.57
C ALA A 242 17.42 0.59 7.75
N LEU A 243 17.66 -0.69 7.48
CA LEU A 243 18.14 -1.65 8.46
C LEU A 243 19.52 -1.27 9.02
N LEU A 244 20.46 -0.87 8.15
CA LEU A 244 21.79 -0.42 8.56
C LEU A 244 21.70 0.82 9.47
N VAL A 245 20.93 1.83 9.06
CA VAL A 245 20.68 3.04 9.86
C VAL A 245 20.05 2.68 11.20
N PHE A 246 19.04 1.79 11.22
CA PHE A 246 18.40 1.34 12.45
C PHE A 246 19.40 0.65 13.38
N VAL A 247 20.28 -0.21 12.87
CA VAL A 247 21.31 -0.90 13.67
C VAL A 247 22.38 0.07 14.18
N CYS A 248 22.78 1.07 13.39
CA CYS A 248 23.71 2.12 13.83
C CYS A 248 23.19 2.88 15.07
N GLY A 249 21.88 3.08 15.15
CA GLY A 249 21.23 3.72 16.31
C GLY A 249 21.20 2.87 17.59
N LYS A 250 21.66 1.61 17.58
CA LYS A 250 21.54 0.66 18.70
C LYS A 250 22.06 1.19 20.03
N SER A 251 23.19 1.92 20.03
CA SER A 251 23.78 2.48 21.25
C SER A 251 22.93 3.60 21.87
N SER A 252 22.07 4.25 21.08
CA SER A 252 21.20 5.34 21.50
C SER A 252 19.82 4.87 22.00
N TYR A 253 19.43 3.62 21.74
CA TYR A 253 18.09 3.15 22.06
C TYR A 253 17.91 2.76 23.52
N LYS A 254 16.75 3.13 24.07
CA LYS A 254 16.19 2.51 25.27
C LYS A 254 15.44 1.24 24.87
N ILE A 255 16.01 0.09 25.23
CA ILE A 255 15.45 -1.23 24.90
C ILE A 255 14.80 -1.82 26.16
N ASN A 256 13.47 -1.86 26.17
CA ASN A 256 12.70 -2.43 27.27
C ASN A 256 12.61 -3.97 27.14
N PRO A 257 12.60 -4.71 28.27
CA PRO A 257 12.40 -6.16 28.25
C PRO A 257 10.96 -6.53 27.83
N PRO A 258 10.72 -7.75 27.32
CA PRO A 258 9.37 -8.22 26.98
C PRO A 258 8.44 -8.26 28.20
N THR A 259 7.22 -7.72 28.07
CA THR A 259 6.21 -7.60 29.14
C THR A 259 5.21 -8.77 29.18
N GLY A 260 5.31 -9.71 28.25
CA GLY A 260 4.44 -10.89 28.11
C GLY A 260 3.30 -10.69 27.10
N ASN A 261 2.73 -11.80 26.62
CA ASN A 261 1.73 -11.79 25.57
C ASN A 261 0.34 -11.36 26.09
N LEU A 262 0.01 -10.07 25.98
CA LEU A 262 -1.27 -9.49 26.38
C LEU A 262 -2.45 -10.09 25.61
N LEU A 263 -2.31 -10.26 24.29
CA LEU A 263 -3.36 -10.81 23.43
C LEU A 263 -3.74 -12.23 23.87
N GLY A 264 -2.73 -13.05 24.21
CA GLY A 264 -2.93 -14.38 24.79
C GLY A 264 -3.67 -14.36 26.13
N LYS A 265 -3.42 -13.36 26.99
CA LYS A 265 -4.16 -13.19 28.26
C LYS A 265 -5.64 -12.86 28.00
N VAL A 266 -5.93 -11.97 27.05
CA VAL A 266 -7.31 -11.59 26.68
C VAL A 266 -8.10 -12.82 26.18
N PHE A 267 -7.54 -13.60 25.26
CA PHE A 267 -8.21 -14.81 24.76
C PHE A 267 -8.44 -15.86 25.86
N LYS A 268 -7.47 -16.04 26.77
CA LYS A 268 -7.64 -16.94 27.93
C LYS A 268 -8.71 -16.45 28.91
N CYS A 269 -8.81 -15.14 29.13
CA CYS A 269 -9.87 -14.54 29.95
C CYS A 269 -11.25 -14.79 29.35
N ILE A 270 -11.42 -14.52 28.06
CA ILE A 270 -12.67 -14.80 27.33
C ILE A 270 -13.02 -16.30 27.39
N GLY A 271 -12.05 -17.17 27.11
CA GLY A 271 -12.24 -18.62 27.16
C GLY A 271 -12.61 -19.12 28.57
N ARG A 272 -12.02 -18.54 29.62
CA ARG A 272 -12.35 -18.85 31.03
C ARG A 272 -13.76 -18.41 31.37
N ALA A 273 -14.15 -17.19 31.03
CA ALA A 273 -15.51 -16.69 31.24
C ALA A 273 -16.56 -17.56 30.55
N ILE A 274 -16.33 -17.93 29.29
CA ILE A 274 -17.22 -18.83 28.55
C ILE A 274 -17.29 -20.20 29.22
N LYS A 275 -16.15 -20.80 29.57
CA LYS A 275 -16.09 -22.10 30.24
C LYS A 275 -16.85 -22.08 31.57
N ASN A 276 -16.66 -21.05 32.39
CA ASN A 276 -17.32 -20.92 33.70
C ASN A 276 -18.82 -20.59 33.57
N LYS A 277 -19.24 -19.92 32.49
CA LYS A 277 -20.65 -19.72 32.18
C LYS A 277 -21.36 -21.01 31.79
N PHE A 278 -20.70 -21.87 30.99
CA PHE A 278 -21.26 -23.15 30.52
C PHE A 278 -21.12 -24.29 31.54
N SER A 279 -20.04 -24.32 32.31
CA SER A 279 -19.85 -25.26 33.41
C SER A 279 -20.74 -24.80 34.56
N ARG A 280 -21.69 -25.64 35.00
CA ARG A 280 -22.77 -25.32 35.97
C ARG A 280 -22.31 -24.92 37.39
N GLN A 281 -21.07 -24.47 37.60
CA GLN A 281 -20.49 -24.18 38.92
C GLN A 281 -21.18 -22.99 39.63
N ASN A 282 -21.71 -22.00 38.90
CA ASN A 282 -22.31 -20.80 39.50
C ASN A 282 -23.83 -20.70 39.22
N LYS A 283 -24.60 -21.74 39.55
CA LYS A 283 -26.08 -21.65 39.50
C LYS A 283 -26.66 -20.64 40.52
N PHE A 284 -25.87 -20.19 41.50
CA PHE A 284 -26.31 -19.39 42.64
C PHE A 284 -25.91 -17.90 42.59
N GLU A 285 -25.02 -17.49 41.68
CA GLU A 285 -24.67 -16.07 41.50
C GLU A 285 -24.84 -15.68 40.03
N MET A 286 -25.97 -15.04 39.71
CA MET A 286 -26.11 -14.34 38.43
C MET A 286 -25.18 -13.12 38.44
N ARG A 287 -24.22 -13.10 37.52
CA ARG A 287 -23.41 -11.91 37.25
C ARG A 287 -24.11 -11.03 36.22
N ASP A 288 -23.90 -9.72 36.30
CA ASP A 288 -24.51 -8.75 35.37
C ASP A 288 -23.98 -8.90 33.94
N HIS A 289 -22.69 -9.20 33.76
CA HIS A 289 -22.08 -9.42 32.46
C HIS A 289 -21.44 -10.82 32.34
N TRP A 290 -21.53 -11.43 31.15
CA TRP A 290 -21.02 -12.79 30.91
C TRP A 290 -19.49 -12.93 31.06
N LEU A 291 -18.76 -11.82 30.98
CA LEU A 291 -17.31 -11.80 31.13
C LEU A 291 -16.88 -11.82 32.62
N ASP A 292 -17.78 -11.50 33.55
CA ASP A 292 -17.49 -11.48 34.99
C ASP A 292 -17.28 -12.88 35.56
N TYR A 293 -17.66 -13.93 34.82
CA TYR A 293 -17.38 -15.31 35.17
C TYR A 293 -15.88 -15.68 35.11
N ALA A 294 -14.98 -14.74 34.77
CA ALA A 294 -13.53 -14.91 34.82
C ALA A 294 -12.85 -14.26 36.06
N ASP A 295 -13.66 -13.75 37.00
CA ASP A 295 -13.22 -13.13 38.26
C ASP A 295 -12.46 -14.09 39.20
N ASP A 296 -12.55 -15.39 38.93
CA ASP A 296 -11.83 -16.44 39.65
C ASP A 296 -10.31 -16.44 39.41
N VAL A 297 -9.86 -15.89 38.29
CA VAL A 297 -8.45 -15.88 37.88
C VAL A 297 -7.94 -14.47 37.57
N TYR A 298 -8.80 -13.59 37.07
CA TYR A 298 -8.41 -12.27 36.57
C TYR A 298 -8.96 -11.15 37.45
N GLU A 299 -8.17 -10.09 37.62
CA GLU A 299 -8.58 -8.88 38.34
C GLU A 299 -9.75 -8.18 37.65
N SER A 300 -10.67 -7.60 38.43
CA SER A 300 -11.86 -6.92 37.89
C SER A 300 -11.51 -5.77 36.95
N SER A 301 -10.43 -5.03 37.21
CA SER A 301 -9.93 -3.97 36.32
C SER A 301 -9.62 -4.50 34.91
N PHE A 302 -8.92 -5.64 34.84
CA PHE A 302 -8.60 -6.28 33.57
C PHE A 302 -9.85 -6.81 32.85
N ILE A 303 -10.81 -7.35 33.59
CA ILE A 303 -12.09 -7.80 33.01
C ILE A 303 -12.84 -6.60 32.40
N GLU A 304 -12.89 -5.46 33.09
CA GLU A 304 -13.47 -4.22 32.55
C GLU A 304 -12.74 -3.72 31.29
N ASP A 305 -11.41 -3.78 31.27
CA ASP A 305 -10.63 -3.44 30.07
C ASP A 305 -10.99 -4.35 28.88
N VAL A 306 -11.17 -5.66 29.12
CA VAL A 306 -11.59 -6.61 28.07
C VAL A 306 -13.03 -6.34 27.62
N LYS A 307 -13.95 -5.99 28.54
CA LYS A 307 -15.31 -5.56 28.16
C LYS A 307 -15.25 -4.33 27.26
N ALA A 308 -14.48 -3.30 27.63
CA ALA A 308 -14.34 -2.08 26.84
C ALA A 308 -13.76 -2.39 25.45
N ALA A 309 -12.72 -3.23 25.36
CA ALA A 309 -12.14 -3.64 24.09
C ALA A 309 -13.14 -4.36 23.17
N LEU A 310 -13.98 -5.26 23.71
CA LEU A 310 -15.02 -5.94 22.95
C LEU A 310 -16.12 -4.99 22.46
N HIS A 311 -16.50 -3.99 23.26
CA HIS A 311 -17.43 -2.94 22.83
C HIS A 311 -16.86 -2.10 21.67
N VAL A 312 -15.58 -1.72 21.74
CA VAL A 312 -14.91 -1.00 20.64
C VAL A 312 -14.84 -1.87 19.39
N LEU A 313 -14.53 -3.16 19.52
CA LEU A 313 -14.50 -4.10 18.38
C LEU A 313 -15.88 -4.21 17.71
N PHE A 314 -16.96 -4.25 18.50
CA PHE A 314 -18.32 -4.23 17.98
C PHE A 314 -18.63 -2.92 17.23
N MET A 315 -18.21 -1.77 17.76
CA MET A 315 -18.35 -0.49 17.08
C MET A 315 -17.57 -0.42 15.75
N PHE A 316 -16.50 -1.21 15.61
CA PHE A 316 -15.67 -1.25 14.40
C PHE A 316 -16.18 -2.21 13.31
N LEU A 317 -17.29 -2.93 13.52
CA LEU A 317 -17.88 -3.84 12.53
C LEU A 317 -18.15 -3.22 11.15
N PRO A 318 -18.49 -1.91 11.00
CA PRO A 318 -18.66 -1.30 9.68
C PRO A 318 -17.34 -0.98 8.96
N LEU A 319 -16.21 -0.87 9.66
CA LEU A 319 -14.92 -0.43 9.08
C LEU A 319 -14.40 -1.34 7.95
N PRO A 320 -14.55 -2.67 7.98
CA PRO A 320 -14.18 -3.53 6.85
C PRO A 320 -14.82 -3.12 5.53
N ILE A 321 -16.04 -2.55 5.54
CA ILE A 321 -16.72 -2.06 4.32
C ILE A 321 -16.00 -0.83 3.77
N PHE A 322 -15.56 0.07 4.65
CA PHE A 322 -14.76 1.22 4.22
C PHE A 322 -13.44 0.77 3.59
N TRP A 323 -12.72 -0.15 4.24
CA TRP A 323 -11.43 -0.63 3.74
C TRP A 323 -11.57 -1.44 2.45
N SER A 324 -12.65 -2.19 2.26
CA SER A 324 -12.91 -2.94 1.02
C SER A 324 -13.15 -2.02 -0.19
N LEU A 325 -13.61 -0.78 0.05
CA LEU A 325 -13.71 0.26 -0.96
C LEU A 325 -12.37 0.99 -1.14
N PHE A 326 -11.77 1.45 -0.05
CA PHE A 326 -10.54 2.24 -0.07
C PHE A 326 -9.36 1.50 -0.73
N ASP A 327 -9.13 0.23 -0.40
CA ASP A 327 -8.00 -0.53 -0.95
C ASP A 327 -8.15 -0.86 -2.46
N GLN A 328 -9.32 -0.64 -3.07
CA GLN A 328 -9.48 -0.82 -4.53
C GLN A 328 -8.74 0.24 -5.35
N GLN A 329 -8.38 1.37 -4.74
CA GLN A 329 -7.66 2.44 -5.42
C GLN A 329 -6.36 1.95 -6.08
N GLY A 330 -5.68 0.98 -5.48
CA GLY A 330 -4.42 0.46 -6.00
C GLY A 330 -4.55 -0.76 -6.92
N SER A 331 -5.76 -1.32 -7.05
CA SER A 331 -6.06 -2.45 -7.92
C SER A 331 -7.01 -2.05 -9.04
N ARG A 332 -8.32 -2.09 -8.78
CA ARG A 332 -9.36 -1.83 -9.79
C ARG A 332 -9.29 -0.43 -10.39
N TRP A 333 -9.02 0.60 -9.59
CA TRP A 333 -8.92 1.97 -10.12
C TRP A 333 -7.67 2.15 -10.98
N THR A 334 -6.55 1.50 -10.63
CA THR A 334 -5.35 1.46 -11.49
C THR A 334 -5.66 0.80 -12.84
N LEU A 335 -6.41 -0.31 -12.85
CA LEU A 335 -6.82 -1.00 -14.08
C LEU A 335 -7.85 -0.19 -14.90
N GLN A 336 -8.72 0.56 -14.24
CA GLN A 336 -9.62 1.51 -14.89
C GLN A 336 -8.83 2.66 -15.53
N ALA A 337 -7.83 3.21 -14.81
CA ALA A 337 -6.96 4.27 -15.32
C ALA A 337 -6.14 3.81 -16.54
N GLU A 338 -5.81 2.52 -16.66
CA GLU A 338 -5.15 1.96 -17.85
C GLU A 338 -5.99 2.10 -19.13
N LYS A 339 -7.32 2.25 -18.98
CA LYS A 339 -8.27 2.37 -20.09
C LYS A 339 -8.61 3.84 -20.41
N MET A 340 -7.99 4.78 -19.71
CA MET A 340 -8.24 6.22 -19.84
C MET A 340 -7.05 6.93 -20.48
N ASP A 341 -7.29 8.14 -21.00
CA ASP A 341 -6.22 9.02 -21.43
C ASP A 341 -5.45 9.55 -20.21
N GLY A 342 -4.13 9.35 -20.22
CA GLY A 342 -3.22 9.80 -19.18
C GLY A 342 -2.64 11.20 -19.43
N GLN A 343 -2.98 11.86 -20.53
CA GLN A 343 -2.47 13.19 -20.85
C GLN A 343 -3.11 14.26 -19.94
N ILE A 344 -2.30 14.96 -19.14
CA ILE A 344 -2.80 16.01 -18.22
C ILE A 344 -2.50 17.41 -18.76
N VAL A 345 -1.23 17.77 -18.93
CA VAL A 345 -0.79 19.09 -19.41
C VAL A 345 0.33 18.93 -20.43
N GLY A 346 0.11 19.41 -21.66
CA GLY A 346 1.11 19.36 -22.72
C GLY A 346 1.51 17.92 -23.07
N SER A 347 2.81 17.63 -23.11
CA SER A 347 3.38 16.32 -23.43
C SER A 347 3.57 15.39 -22.21
N TRP A 348 3.11 15.79 -21.02
CA TRP A 348 3.26 14.97 -19.81
C TRP A 348 2.13 13.94 -19.72
N ILE A 349 2.50 12.67 -19.80
CA ILE A 349 1.61 11.52 -19.70
C ILE A 349 1.72 10.94 -18.28
N LEU A 350 0.65 11.03 -17.51
CA LEU A 350 0.53 10.38 -16.21
C LEU A 350 0.33 8.88 -16.43
N LYS A 351 1.17 8.07 -15.79
CA LYS A 351 1.04 6.62 -15.87
C LYS A 351 -0.14 6.15 -14.99
N PRO A 352 -0.87 5.09 -15.36
CA PRO A 352 -2.04 4.63 -14.61
C PRO A 352 -1.76 4.35 -13.12
N ASP A 353 -0.61 3.76 -12.81
CA ASP A 353 -0.14 3.48 -11.45
C ASP A 353 0.24 4.75 -10.67
N GLN A 354 0.57 5.87 -11.32
CA GLN A 354 0.84 7.15 -10.64
C GLN A 354 -0.43 7.83 -10.12
N MET A 355 -1.63 7.38 -10.48
CA MET A 355 -2.88 7.91 -9.93
C MET A 355 -2.93 7.81 -8.40
N GLN A 356 -2.22 6.85 -7.81
CA GLN A 356 -2.14 6.65 -6.37
C GLN A 356 -1.42 7.81 -5.64
N VAL A 357 -0.62 8.62 -6.32
CA VAL A 357 0.05 9.82 -5.76
C VAL A 357 -0.96 10.84 -5.25
N ILE A 358 -2.17 10.88 -5.83
CA ILE A 358 -3.22 11.82 -5.43
C ILE A 358 -3.62 11.61 -3.97
N ASN A 359 -3.61 10.38 -3.47
CA ASN A 359 -4.03 10.08 -2.10
C ASN A 359 -3.16 10.79 -1.03
N PRO A 360 -1.84 10.57 -0.94
CA PRO A 360 -1.01 11.25 0.05
C PRO A 360 -0.99 12.78 -0.14
N VAL A 361 -1.11 13.28 -1.38
CA VAL A 361 -1.26 14.73 -1.64
C VAL A 361 -2.54 15.27 -1.02
N LEU A 362 -3.68 14.60 -1.26
CA LEU A 362 -4.96 14.98 -0.68
C LEU A 362 -4.93 14.89 0.84
N ILE A 363 -4.27 13.89 1.43
CA ILE A 363 -4.13 13.79 2.89
C ILE A 363 -3.39 15.01 3.46
N ILE A 364 -2.24 15.37 2.88
CA ILE A 364 -1.42 16.50 3.33
C ILE A 364 -2.19 17.83 3.23
N LEU A 365 -3.03 17.99 2.19
CA LEU A 365 -3.82 19.21 1.98
C LEU A 365 -5.10 19.24 2.81
N LEU A 366 -5.85 18.13 2.86
CA LEU A 366 -7.16 18.08 3.47
C LEU A 366 -7.08 18.05 5.00
N ILE A 367 -6.07 17.45 5.62
CA ILE A 367 -6.00 17.44 7.09
C ILE A 367 -5.92 18.85 7.68
N PRO A 368 -4.97 19.71 7.29
CA PRO A 368 -4.92 21.09 7.77
C PRO A 368 -6.18 21.87 7.41
N PHE A 369 -6.73 21.67 6.20
CA PHE A 369 -7.96 22.31 5.76
C PHE A 369 -9.16 21.95 6.66
N PHE A 370 -9.31 20.66 7.01
CA PHE A 370 -10.39 20.21 7.86
C PHE A 370 -10.24 20.71 9.31
N GLU A 371 -9.02 20.67 9.86
CA GLU A 371 -8.74 21.13 11.22
C GLU A 371 -8.86 22.65 11.39
N THR A 372 -8.42 23.43 10.40
CA THR A 372 -8.39 24.91 10.51
C THR A 372 -9.67 25.58 10.04
N LEU A 373 -10.35 25.01 9.05
CA LEU A 373 -11.53 25.63 8.42
C LEU A 373 -12.81 24.83 8.68
N VAL A 374 -12.84 23.55 8.28
CA VAL A 374 -14.09 22.78 8.25
C VAL A 374 -14.64 22.53 9.65
N TYR A 375 -13.85 21.93 10.55
CA TYR A 375 -14.32 21.60 11.90
C TYR A 375 -14.68 22.84 12.72
N PRO A 376 -13.87 23.92 12.75
CA PRO A 376 -14.26 25.15 13.44
C PRO A 376 -15.52 25.79 12.85
N CYS A 377 -15.75 25.68 11.53
CA CYS A 377 -16.98 26.17 10.89
C CYS A 377 -18.20 25.34 11.30
N LEU A 378 -18.08 24.01 11.32
CA LEU A 378 -19.15 23.12 11.80
C LEU A 378 -19.50 23.41 13.27
N ASP A 379 -18.48 23.64 14.10
CA ASP A 379 -18.66 23.98 15.51
C ASP A 379 -19.36 25.34 15.67
N LYS A 380 -18.99 26.35 14.86
CA LYS A 380 -19.69 27.65 14.81
C LYS A 380 -21.15 27.51 14.37
N CYS A 381 -21.43 26.63 13.40
CA CYS A 381 -22.77 26.31 12.94
C CYS A 381 -23.55 25.39 13.90
N LYS A 382 -22.96 25.00 15.04
CA LYS A 382 -23.54 24.06 16.02
C LYS A 382 -23.91 22.70 15.42
N ILE A 383 -23.26 22.31 14.33
CA ILE A 383 -23.42 20.99 13.73
C ILE A 383 -22.55 20.02 14.54
N PRO A 384 -23.12 18.92 15.07
CA PRO A 384 -22.36 18.00 15.90
C PRO A 384 -21.25 17.32 15.07
N ASN A 385 -20.02 17.38 15.59
CA ASN A 385 -18.82 16.92 14.91
C ASN A 385 -18.06 15.87 15.74
N ARG A 386 -18.80 14.92 16.31
CA ARG A 386 -18.23 13.85 17.16
C ARG A 386 -17.44 12.84 16.31
N PRO A 387 -16.44 12.15 16.87
CA PRO A 387 -15.63 11.17 16.12
C PRO A 387 -16.45 10.13 15.35
N LEU A 388 -17.51 9.59 15.97
CA LEU A 388 -18.39 8.60 15.32
C LEU A 388 -19.15 9.19 14.11
N GLN A 389 -19.54 10.46 14.17
CA GLN A 389 -20.22 11.13 13.05
C GLN A 389 -19.25 11.37 11.88
N ARG A 390 -17.99 11.72 12.17
CA ARG A 390 -16.94 11.82 11.16
C ARG A 390 -16.70 10.48 10.46
N MET A 391 -16.68 9.38 11.23
CA MET A 391 -16.58 8.02 10.67
C MET A 391 -17.75 7.70 9.74
N CYS A 392 -18.99 7.97 10.16
CA CYS A 392 -20.18 7.75 9.33
C CYS A 392 -20.15 8.58 8.03
N MET A 393 -19.78 9.85 8.11
CA MET A 393 -19.67 10.72 6.94
C MET A 393 -18.57 10.24 5.97
N GLY A 394 -17.43 9.78 6.50
CA GLY A 394 -16.36 9.20 5.69
C GLY A 394 -16.81 7.94 4.93
N MET A 395 -17.60 7.08 5.55
CA MET A 395 -18.20 5.91 4.89
C MET A 395 -19.20 6.31 3.79
N LEU A 396 -20.01 7.35 4.01
CA LEU A 396 -20.91 7.88 3.00
C LEU A 396 -20.14 8.41 1.78
N PHE A 397 -19.08 9.20 2.01
CA PHE A 397 -18.24 9.72 0.93
C PHE A 397 -17.52 8.61 0.17
N ALA A 398 -17.07 7.55 0.83
CA ALA A 398 -16.51 6.38 0.16
C ALA A 398 -17.54 5.71 -0.77
N GLY A 399 -18.80 5.59 -0.32
CA GLY A 399 -19.89 5.10 -1.16
C GLY A 399 -20.16 6.00 -2.37
N CYS A 400 -20.23 7.32 -2.17
CA CYS A 400 -20.38 8.29 -3.27
C CYS A 400 -19.23 8.23 -4.28
N ALA A 401 -17.99 8.07 -3.81
CA ALA A 401 -16.83 7.92 -4.69
C ALA A 401 -16.95 6.70 -5.62
N PHE A 402 -17.50 5.59 -5.15
CA PHE A 402 -17.74 4.41 -5.98
C PHE A 402 -18.87 4.58 -6.99
N ILE A 403 -19.90 5.35 -6.66
CA ILE A 403 -20.96 5.72 -7.62
C ILE A 403 -20.34 6.54 -8.76
N ILE A 404 -19.48 7.51 -8.44
CA ILE A 404 -18.75 8.32 -9.43
C ILE A 404 -17.85 7.42 -10.29
N ALA A 405 -17.08 6.52 -9.67
CA ALA A 405 -16.24 5.57 -10.41
C ALA A 405 -17.04 4.66 -11.36
N GLY A 406 -18.26 4.27 -10.97
CA GLY A 406 -19.20 3.53 -11.81
C GLY A 406 -19.67 4.33 -13.03
N PHE A 407 -20.02 5.60 -12.86
CA PHE A 407 -20.36 6.48 -13.98
C PHE A 407 -19.18 6.68 -14.95
N VAL A 408 -17.97 6.83 -14.40
CA VAL A 408 -16.74 6.88 -15.21
C VAL A 408 -16.58 5.58 -16.02
N GLN A 409 -16.83 4.41 -15.41
CA GLN A 409 -16.75 3.13 -16.13
C GLN A 409 -17.74 3.04 -17.29
N ILE A 410 -19.00 3.42 -17.08
CA ILE A 410 -20.03 3.43 -18.14
C ILE A 410 -19.58 4.30 -19.31
N LYS A 411 -18.96 5.46 -19.04
CA LYS A 411 -18.46 6.34 -20.08
C LYS A 411 -17.27 5.74 -20.83
N ILE A 412 -16.33 5.13 -20.11
CA ILE A 412 -15.22 4.39 -20.73
C ILE A 412 -15.77 3.33 -21.67
N ASP A 413 -16.69 2.49 -21.20
CA ASP A 413 -17.27 1.38 -21.98
C ASP A 413 -18.02 1.88 -23.23
N SER A 414 -18.68 3.03 -23.15
CA SER A 414 -19.34 3.66 -24.32
C SER A 414 -18.36 4.16 -25.39
N THR A 415 -17.08 4.35 -25.03
CA THR A 415 -16.01 4.82 -25.92
C THR A 415 -15.18 3.65 -26.47
N ILE A 416 -15.34 2.44 -25.91
CA ILE A 416 -14.83 1.19 -26.48
C ILE A 416 -15.75 0.81 -27.65
N GLU A 417 -15.20 0.50 -28.84
CA GLU A 417 -16.02 0.18 -30.02
C GLU A 417 -17.11 -0.85 -29.68
N PRO A 418 -18.37 -0.64 -30.12
CA PRO A 418 -19.46 -1.55 -29.81
C PRO A 418 -19.20 -2.94 -30.42
N PRO A 419 -19.63 -4.03 -29.74
CA PRO A 419 -19.47 -5.39 -30.25
C PRO A 419 -20.10 -5.54 -31.64
N LEU A 420 -19.50 -6.37 -32.50
CA LEU A 420 -20.03 -6.66 -33.84
C LEU A 420 -21.38 -7.38 -33.74
N ASP A 421 -22.35 -6.93 -34.54
CA ASP A 421 -23.66 -7.59 -34.69
C ASP A 421 -23.50 -9.03 -35.20
N GLN A 422 -24.46 -9.92 -34.87
CA GLN A 422 -24.46 -11.30 -35.37
C GLN A 422 -24.38 -11.33 -36.91
N GLY A 423 -23.37 -12.02 -37.44
CA GLY A 423 -23.12 -12.14 -38.88
C GLY A 423 -22.22 -11.04 -39.48
N GLN A 424 -21.60 -10.17 -38.67
CA GLN A 424 -20.60 -9.21 -39.12
C GLN A 424 -19.18 -9.58 -38.67
N SER A 425 -18.19 -9.17 -39.46
CA SER A 425 -16.75 -9.34 -39.26
C SER A 425 -16.04 -8.00 -39.50
N LYS A 426 -14.88 -7.80 -38.88
CA LYS A 426 -14.03 -6.60 -39.05
C LYS A 426 -12.82 -6.95 -39.90
N LEU A 427 -12.46 -6.07 -40.82
CA LEU A 427 -11.28 -6.24 -41.69
C LEU A 427 -10.47 -4.96 -41.77
N SER A 428 -9.16 -5.09 -41.60
CA SER A 428 -8.17 -4.02 -41.78
C SER A 428 -7.06 -4.48 -42.74
N TYR A 429 -6.48 -3.54 -43.48
CA TYR A 429 -5.37 -3.74 -44.41
C TYR A 429 -4.18 -2.91 -43.99
N ILE A 430 -2.96 -3.46 -44.09
CA ILE A 430 -1.71 -2.72 -43.89
C ILE A 430 -0.77 -2.96 -45.09
N ASN A 431 -0.25 -1.90 -45.67
CA ASN A 431 0.79 -1.98 -46.69
C ASN A 431 2.20 -1.92 -46.08
N ALA A 432 2.94 -3.03 -46.15
CA ALA A 432 4.34 -3.12 -45.72
C ALA A 432 5.34 -3.04 -46.89
N LEU A 433 4.88 -2.77 -48.11
CA LEU A 433 5.72 -2.63 -49.31
C LEU A 433 6.21 -1.21 -49.48
N SER A 434 7.45 -1.04 -49.94
CA SER A 434 8.05 0.26 -50.27
C SER A 434 7.45 0.95 -51.52
N CYS A 435 6.27 0.52 -51.98
CA CYS A 435 5.53 1.12 -53.08
C CYS A 435 4.02 1.14 -52.81
N PRO A 436 3.24 1.99 -53.53
CA PRO A 436 1.79 2.01 -53.40
C PRO A 436 1.16 0.70 -53.87
N VAL A 437 0.17 0.22 -53.10
CA VAL A 437 -0.60 -0.98 -53.43
C VAL A 437 -2.05 -0.60 -53.71
N ASN A 438 -2.55 -1.00 -54.87
CA ASN A 438 -3.96 -0.88 -55.20
C ASN A 438 -4.72 -2.10 -54.69
N ILE A 439 -5.75 -1.84 -53.89
CA ILE A 439 -6.66 -2.86 -53.36
C ILE A 439 -7.96 -2.73 -54.13
N SER A 440 -8.40 -3.82 -54.75
CA SER A 440 -9.71 -3.90 -55.38
C SER A 440 -10.52 -5.09 -54.87
N SER A 441 -11.70 -4.80 -54.35
CA SER A 441 -12.66 -5.78 -53.83
C SER A 441 -14.10 -5.29 -54.00
N SER A 442 -15.07 -6.16 -53.70
CA SER A 442 -16.49 -5.82 -53.79
C SER A 442 -16.96 -4.79 -52.74
N PHE A 443 -16.17 -4.54 -51.70
CA PHE A 443 -16.53 -3.69 -50.56
C PHE A 443 -15.50 -2.58 -50.29
N TYR A 444 -14.34 -2.60 -50.94
CA TYR A 444 -13.29 -1.60 -50.80
C TYR A 444 -12.46 -1.49 -52.08
N ASN A 445 -12.31 -0.27 -52.59
CA ASN A 445 -11.40 0.09 -53.68
C ASN A 445 -10.58 1.30 -53.23
N GLY A 446 -9.26 1.19 -53.24
CA GLY A 446 -8.37 2.28 -52.82
C GLY A 446 -6.90 1.94 -53.00
N THR A 447 -6.06 2.98 -52.93
CA THR A 447 -4.60 2.86 -53.00
C THR A 447 -4.04 3.10 -51.60
N LEU A 448 -3.11 2.25 -51.15
CA LEU A 448 -2.39 2.41 -49.89
C LEU A 448 -0.92 2.70 -50.15
N ASP A 449 -0.40 3.80 -49.62
CA ASP A 449 1.04 4.09 -49.65
C ASP A 449 1.81 3.28 -48.59
N TYR A 450 3.15 3.37 -48.60
CA TYR A 450 4.01 2.65 -47.66
C TYR A 450 3.62 2.96 -46.20
N THR A 451 3.48 1.93 -45.36
CA THR A 451 3.08 1.98 -43.94
C THR A 451 1.68 2.52 -43.66
N GLN A 452 0.89 2.83 -44.69
CA GLN A 452 -0.51 3.19 -44.50
C GLN A 452 -1.37 1.94 -44.34
N GLY A 453 -2.40 2.07 -43.50
CA GLY A 453 -3.45 1.09 -43.35
C GLY A 453 -4.82 1.63 -43.77
N ALA A 454 -5.70 0.73 -44.19
CA ALA A 454 -7.12 1.01 -44.39
C ALA A 454 -7.96 0.12 -43.50
N GLY A 455 -8.79 0.72 -42.66
CA GLY A 455 -9.69 -0.01 -41.77
C GLY A 455 -9.96 0.74 -40.46
N PRO A 456 -10.85 0.20 -39.62
CA PRO A 456 -11.57 -1.06 -39.81
C PRO A 456 -12.85 -0.95 -40.63
N ILE A 457 -13.04 -1.88 -41.58
CA ILE A 457 -14.26 -1.98 -42.38
C ILE A 457 -15.15 -3.08 -41.79
N LYS A 458 -16.42 -2.77 -41.49
CA LYS A 458 -17.42 -3.74 -41.05
C LYS A 458 -18.07 -4.41 -42.25
N ILE A 459 -17.95 -5.73 -42.37
CA ILE A 459 -18.51 -6.48 -43.50
C ILE A 459 -19.26 -7.72 -43.01
N LYS A 460 -20.20 -8.24 -43.80
CA LYS A 460 -20.91 -9.48 -43.46
C LYS A 460 -19.94 -10.67 -43.50
N SER A 461 -20.10 -11.63 -42.60
CA SER A 461 -19.31 -12.87 -42.58
C SER A 461 -19.59 -13.68 -43.84
N GLY A 462 -18.54 -14.16 -44.51
CA GLY A 462 -18.62 -14.84 -45.79
C GLY A 462 -17.26 -15.04 -46.44
N ASN A 463 -17.27 -15.66 -47.62
CA ASN A 463 -16.07 -15.87 -48.44
C ASN A 463 -15.98 -14.79 -49.52
N TYR A 464 -14.87 -14.05 -49.52
CA TYR A 464 -14.57 -12.98 -50.47
C TYR A 464 -13.22 -13.23 -51.14
N SER A 465 -12.96 -12.57 -52.26
CA SER A 465 -11.65 -12.54 -52.92
C SER A 465 -11.24 -11.09 -53.14
N VAL A 466 -10.02 -10.74 -52.73
CA VAL A 466 -9.47 -9.39 -52.85
C VAL A 466 -8.29 -9.43 -53.81
N LYS A 467 -8.26 -8.47 -54.74
CA LYS A 467 -7.14 -8.28 -55.67
C LYS A 467 -6.20 -7.23 -55.11
N PHE A 468 -4.93 -7.58 -55.02
CA PHE A 468 -3.85 -6.67 -54.69
C PHE A 468 -2.98 -6.50 -55.92
N SER A 469 -2.76 -5.25 -56.36
CA SER A 469 -1.83 -4.93 -57.44
C SER A 469 -0.75 -3.96 -56.96
N ALA A 470 0.52 -4.32 -57.22
CA ALA A 470 1.69 -3.57 -56.78
C ALA A 470 2.76 -3.59 -57.87
N SER A 471 3.32 -2.43 -58.21
CA SER A 471 4.33 -2.30 -59.27
C SER A 471 5.71 -2.83 -58.84
N CYS A 472 5.98 -2.93 -57.55
CA CYS A 472 7.29 -3.29 -56.99
C CYS A 472 7.48 -4.78 -56.63
N ALA A 473 6.54 -5.66 -57.03
CA ALA A 473 6.62 -7.10 -56.74
C ALA A 473 6.26 -7.94 -57.97
N SER A 474 6.75 -9.19 -58.02
CA SER A 474 6.46 -10.14 -59.10
C SER A 474 5.90 -11.45 -58.52
N PRO A 475 4.67 -11.86 -58.85
CA PRO A 475 3.75 -11.25 -59.81
C PRO A 475 3.19 -9.90 -59.33
N GLN A 476 2.88 -9.02 -60.29
CA GLN A 476 2.34 -7.67 -60.03
C GLN A 476 0.92 -7.68 -59.49
N GLU A 477 0.18 -8.78 -59.68
CA GLU A 477 -1.18 -8.97 -59.17
C GLU A 477 -1.31 -10.30 -58.44
N VAL A 478 -1.97 -10.28 -57.28
CA VAL A 478 -2.30 -11.48 -56.51
C VAL A 478 -3.76 -11.40 -56.06
N GLN A 479 -4.49 -12.49 -56.28
CA GLN A 479 -5.81 -12.71 -55.69
C GLN A 479 -5.66 -13.44 -54.37
N PHE A 480 -6.26 -12.88 -53.32
CA PHE A 480 -6.22 -13.46 -51.98
C PHE A 480 -7.63 -13.82 -51.51
N PRO A 481 -7.90 -15.10 -51.19
CA PRO A 481 -9.19 -15.50 -50.64
C PRO A 481 -9.29 -15.11 -49.15
N LEU A 482 -10.39 -14.45 -48.79
CA LEU A 482 -10.74 -14.07 -47.42
C LEU A 482 -11.96 -14.87 -46.96
N ASN A 483 -11.76 -15.76 -45.99
CA ASN A 483 -12.85 -16.43 -45.28
C ASN A 483 -13.06 -15.75 -43.93
N LEU A 484 -14.20 -15.06 -43.77
CA LEU A 484 -14.51 -14.23 -42.63
C LEU A 484 -15.60 -14.87 -41.78
N GLN A 485 -15.28 -15.16 -40.52
CA GLN A 485 -16.22 -15.73 -39.56
C GLN A 485 -16.93 -14.62 -38.79
N SER A 486 -18.19 -14.86 -38.44
CA SER A 486 -18.99 -13.94 -37.62
C SER A 486 -18.28 -13.62 -36.30
N GLN A 487 -18.33 -12.36 -35.88
CA GLN A 487 -17.70 -11.87 -34.65
C GLN A 487 -16.19 -12.16 -34.57
N LYS A 488 -15.49 -12.06 -35.70
CA LYS A 488 -14.01 -12.05 -35.75
C LYS A 488 -13.47 -10.85 -36.52
N GLY A 489 -12.30 -10.40 -36.09
CA GLY A 489 -11.50 -9.37 -36.73
C GLY A 489 -10.41 -10.04 -37.54
N TYR A 490 -10.02 -9.41 -38.64
CA TYR A 490 -8.92 -9.85 -39.46
C TYR A 490 -8.08 -8.66 -39.88
N GLU A 491 -6.76 -8.82 -39.83
CA GLU A 491 -5.81 -7.86 -40.35
C GLU A 491 -5.02 -8.52 -41.48
N THR A 492 -4.97 -7.88 -42.64
CA THR A 492 -4.25 -8.39 -43.81
C THR A 492 -3.03 -7.54 -44.06
N VAL A 493 -1.85 -8.11 -43.85
CA VAL A 493 -0.56 -7.46 -44.10
C VAL A 493 -0.06 -7.85 -45.48
N ILE A 494 0.24 -6.85 -46.31
CA ILE A 494 0.73 -7.02 -47.67
C ILE A 494 2.24 -6.78 -47.65
N ALA A 495 3.03 -7.82 -47.91
CA ALA A 495 4.48 -7.78 -47.80
C ALA A 495 5.18 -8.46 -48.99
N ASN A 496 6.46 -8.11 -49.18
CA ASN A 496 7.34 -8.81 -50.12
C ASN A 496 8.10 -9.91 -49.38
N ASN A 497 7.97 -11.16 -49.82
CA ASN A 497 8.76 -12.27 -49.29
C ASN A 497 9.58 -12.90 -50.42
N GLY A 498 10.88 -12.59 -50.47
CA GLY A 498 11.80 -13.15 -51.47
C GLY A 498 11.54 -12.70 -52.92
N GLY A 499 10.94 -11.52 -53.14
CA GLY A 499 10.61 -10.98 -54.47
C GLY A 499 9.17 -11.22 -54.92
N GLN A 500 8.40 -12.01 -54.16
CA GLN A 500 7.00 -12.33 -54.46
C GLN A 500 6.03 -11.52 -53.58
N LEU A 501 4.98 -11.00 -54.21
CA LEU A 501 3.86 -10.34 -53.51
C LEU A 501 3.11 -11.39 -52.68
N LYS A 502 3.07 -11.22 -51.36
CA LYS A 502 2.34 -12.12 -50.47
C LYS A 502 1.47 -11.32 -49.51
N ALA A 503 0.17 -11.61 -49.54
CA ALA A 503 -0.75 -11.19 -48.49
C ALA A 503 -0.76 -12.26 -47.40
N SER A 504 -0.60 -11.85 -46.14
CA SER A 504 -0.71 -12.71 -44.97
C SER A 504 -1.89 -12.24 -44.13
N ARG A 505 -2.76 -13.18 -43.76
CA ARG A 505 -3.86 -12.92 -42.83
C ARG A 505 -3.36 -13.13 -41.41
N LEU A 506 -3.56 -12.13 -40.57
CA LEU A 506 -3.48 -12.22 -39.13
C LEU A 506 -4.92 -12.18 -38.60
N ASP A 507 -5.23 -13.04 -37.65
CA ASP A 507 -6.51 -12.94 -36.96
C ASP A 507 -6.40 -11.72 -36.02
N ASP A 508 -7.18 -10.69 -36.30
CA ASP A 508 -7.25 -9.49 -35.46
C ASP A 508 -8.15 -9.85 -34.28
N HIS A 509 -7.59 -9.76 -33.07
CA HIS A 509 -8.38 -9.94 -31.88
C HIS A 509 -9.33 -8.73 -31.79
N LEU A 510 -10.64 -8.96 -31.96
CA LEU A 510 -11.66 -7.90 -31.76
C LEU A 510 -11.68 -7.37 -30.33
N ASP A 511 -11.14 -8.16 -29.41
CA ASP A 511 -10.75 -7.67 -28.12
C ASP A 511 -9.66 -6.62 -28.35
N LYS A 512 -9.90 -5.37 -27.89
CA LYS A 512 -8.85 -4.34 -27.76
C LYS A 512 -7.50 -4.99 -27.45
N PRO A 513 -6.37 -4.51 -27.99
CA PRO A 513 -5.07 -5.03 -27.58
C PRO A 513 -5.08 -5.05 -26.06
N LYS A 514 -4.93 -6.25 -25.47
CA LYS A 514 -5.13 -6.49 -24.02
C LYS A 514 -4.14 -5.72 -23.13
N LYS A 515 -3.33 -4.86 -23.74
CA LYS A 515 -2.26 -4.03 -23.19
C LYS A 515 -2.48 -2.63 -23.76
N GLY A 516 -2.85 -1.65 -22.92
CA GLY A 516 -2.96 -0.25 -23.32
C GLY A 516 -1.62 0.34 -23.76
N GLN A 517 -1.15 -0.04 -24.94
CA GLN A 517 -0.08 0.65 -25.64
C GLN A 517 -0.71 1.82 -26.38
N ALA A 518 -0.16 3.02 -26.15
CA ALA A 518 -0.17 4.03 -27.20
C ALA A 518 0.50 3.39 -28.43
N LEU A 519 -0.17 3.49 -29.58
CA LEU A 519 0.32 3.04 -30.88
C LEU A 519 1.78 3.44 -31.09
N ILE A 520 2.69 2.46 -30.99
CA ILE A 520 3.87 2.33 -31.84
C ILE A 520 4.00 0.84 -32.17
#